data_AF-A0A380EE52-F1
#
_entry.id   AF-A0A380EE52-F1
#
_cell.length_a   1.000
_cell.length_b   1.000
_cell.length_c   1.000
_cell.angle_alpha   90.00
_cell.angle_beta   90.00
_cell.angle_gamma   90.00
#
_symmetry.space_group_name_H-M   'P 1'
#
loop_
_entity.id
_entity.type
_entity.pdbx_description
1 polymer ?
#
loop_
_entity_poly.entity_id
_entity_poly.type
_entity_poly.pdbx_seq_one_letter_code
_entity_poly.pdbx_strand_id
1 'polypeptide(L)'
;MSKEIDWRKSVVYQIYPKSFNDTTGNGIGDINGIIEKLDYIKLLGVDYIWLTPVYESPMNDNGYDISNYLEINEDFGTMDDFEKLIKVAHQKDLKVMLDIVINHTSTEHEWFKEARKSKDNPYRDYYFFRSSEDGPPTNWHSKFGGNAWKYDSETDEYYLHLFDVSQADLNWDNPEVRQSLYRIVNHWIDFGVDGFRFDVINLISKGEFKDSDKIGKEFYTDGPRVHEFLHELNRQTFGNTDMMTIGEMSSTTIENCIKYTQQNAKN
;
A
#
# COMPACT_ATOMS: atom_id res chain seq x y z
N MET A 1 11.10 -17.77 -23.82
CA MET A 1 9.64 -17.59 -23.60
C MET A 1 9.39 -18.11 -22.21
N SER A 2 9.11 -17.21 -21.26
CA SER A 2 8.76 -17.60 -19.89
C SER A 2 7.49 -18.46 -19.94
N LYS A 3 7.46 -19.50 -19.12
CA LYS A 3 6.27 -20.35 -18.96
C LYS A 3 5.14 -19.47 -18.41
N GLU A 4 3.96 -19.52 -19.02
CA GLU A 4 2.76 -18.86 -18.48
C GLU A 4 2.42 -19.50 -17.12
N ILE A 5 2.43 -18.71 -16.05
CA ILE A 5 2.21 -19.18 -14.68
C ILE A 5 0.75 -18.90 -14.31
N ASP A 6 -0.03 -19.96 -14.09
CA ASP A 6 -1.37 -19.88 -13.52
C ASP A 6 -1.26 -19.61 -12.02
N TRP A 7 -1.50 -18.36 -11.60
CA TRP A 7 -1.36 -17.91 -10.21
C TRP A 7 -2.16 -18.76 -9.21
N ARG A 8 -3.23 -19.44 -9.65
CA ARG A 8 -4.05 -20.34 -8.81
C ARG A 8 -3.31 -21.60 -8.36
N LYS A 9 -2.20 -21.92 -9.02
CA LYS A 9 -1.35 -23.09 -8.75
C LYS A 9 0.02 -22.71 -8.20
N SER A 10 0.25 -21.41 -8.01
CA SER A 10 1.54 -20.89 -7.59
C SER A 10 1.76 -21.03 -6.10
N VAL A 11 3.02 -21.14 -5.69
CA VAL A 11 3.46 -21.02 -4.30
C VAL A 11 4.19 -19.69 -4.14
N VAL A 12 3.77 -18.89 -3.15
CA VAL A 12 4.35 -17.58 -2.81
C VAL A 12 5.21 -17.71 -1.56
N TYR A 13 6.45 -17.22 -1.62
CA TYR A 13 7.35 -17.10 -0.48
C TYR A 13 7.42 -15.64 -0.01
N GLN A 14 6.86 -15.35 1.16
CA GLN A 14 6.94 -14.02 1.74
C GLN A 14 8.33 -13.79 2.36
N ILE A 15 8.92 -12.64 2.06
CA ILE A 15 10.19 -12.17 2.59
C ILE A 15 9.91 -10.89 3.38
N TYR A 16 10.34 -10.87 4.63
CA TYR A 16 10.47 -9.66 5.44
C TYR A 16 11.94 -9.20 5.38
N PRO A 17 12.31 -8.25 4.49
CA PRO A 17 13.70 -7.99 4.10
C PRO A 17 14.64 -7.74 5.28
N LYS A 18 14.20 -6.88 6.21
CA LYS A 18 14.95 -6.47 7.41
C LYS A 18 15.48 -7.63 8.24
N SER A 19 14.85 -8.81 8.20
CA SER A 19 15.26 -9.98 9.00
C SER A 19 15.59 -11.21 8.15
N PHE A 20 15.74 -11.04 6.84
CA PHE A 20 15.96 -12.18 5.95
C PHE A 20 17.44 -12.59 5.82
N ASN A 21 18.30 -11.70 5.31
CA ASN A 21 19.73 -11.95 5.16
C ASN A 21 20.48 -10.61 5.04
N ASP A 22 21.46 -10.36 5.91
CA ASP A 22 22.31 -9.16 5.91
C ASP A 22 23.65 -9.47 5.21
N THR A 23 24.01 -8.65 4.23
CA THR A 23 25.26 -8.73 3.46
C THR A 23 26.20 -7.55 3.70
N THR A 24 25.73 -6.53 4.43
CA THR A 24 26.51 -5.32 4.75
C THR A 24 27.19 -5.40 6.12
N GLY A 25 26.66 -6.26 7.01
CA GLY A 25 27.13 -6.44 8.38
C GLY A 25 26.57 -5.40 9.38
N ASN A 26 25.55 -4.63 8.99
CA ASN A 26 24.91 -3.63 9.85
C ASN A 26 23.81 -4.22 10.77
N GLY A 27 23.49 -5.52 10.63
CA GLY A 27 22.47 -6.22 11.40
C GLY A 27 21.04 -6.12 10.82
N ILE A 28 20.89 -5.54 9.63
CA ILE A 28 19.63 -5.38 8.90
C ILE A 28 19.74 -6.13 7.58
N GLY A 29 18.76 -6.98 7.29
CA GLY A 29 18.72 -7.68 6.01
C GLY A 29 18.42 -6.74 4.84
N ASP A 30 19.02 -7.03 3.69
CA ASP A 30 19.07 -6.13 2.53
C ASP A 30 18.73 -6.87 1.21
N ILE A 31 18.54 -6.12 0.13
CA ILE A 31 18.15 -6.65 -1.20
C ILE A 31 19.23 -7.58 -1.77
N ASN A 32 20.51 -7.26 -1.59
CA ASN A 32 21.59 -8.15 -2.04
C ASN A 32 21.57 -9.48 -1.25
N GLY A 33 21.19 -9.43 0.02
CA GLY A 33 20.94 -10.62 0.82
C GLY A 33 19.79 -11.48 0.30
N ILE A 34 18.73 -10.88 -0.25
CA ILE A 34 17.67 -11.62 -0.95
C ILE A 34 18.23 -12.29 -2.20
N ILE A 35 19.00 -11.56 -3.01
CA ILE A 35 19.63 -12.07 -4.23
C ILE A 35 20.50 -13.30 -3.94
N GLU A 36 21.32 -13.27 -2.89
CA GLU A 36 22.17 -14.40 -2.49
C GLU A 36 21.39 -15.67 -2.14
N LYS A 37 20.12 -15.56 -1.74
CA LYS A 37 19.27 -16.70 -1.35
C LYS A 37 18.29 -17.13 -2.43
N LEU A 38 18.27 -16.50 -3.61
CA LEU A 38 17.34 -16.90 -4.66
C LEU A 38 17.51 -18.36 -5.12
N ASP A 39 18.73 -18.92 -5.05
CA ASP A 39 18.96 -20.34 -5.32
C ASP A 39 18.33 -21.25 -4.26
N TYR A 40 18.41 -20.85 -2.99
CA TYR A 40 17.72 -21.54 -1.90
C TYR A 40 16.19 -21.48 -2.08
N ILE A 41 15.67 -20.29 -2.38
CA ILE A 41 14.23 -20.07 -2.63
C ILE A 41 13.77 -20.92 -3.82
N LYS A 42 14.54 -20.96 -4.90
CA LYS A 42 14.21 -21.78 -6.07
C LYS A 42 14.23 -23.27 -5.75
N LEU A 43 15.16 -23.72 -4.92
CA LEU A 43 15.23 -25.12 -4.47
C LEU A 43 13.98 -25.54 -3.67
N LEU A 44 13.36 -24.61 -2.91
CA LEU A 44 12.08 -24.87 -2.24
C LEU A 44 10.92 -25.11 -3.23
N GLY A 45 11.09 -24.70 -4.49
CA GLY A 45 10.11 -24.92 -5.55
C GLY A 45 9.01 -23.87 -5.61
N VAL A 46 9.26 -22.65 -5.12
CA VAL A 46 8.28 -21.55 -5.18
C VAL A 46 8.30 -20.85 -6.54
N ASP A 47 7.21 -20.14 -6.85
CA ASP A 47 7.03 -19.43 -8.12
C ASP A 47 7.14 -17.90 -7.94
N TYR A 48 6.70 -17.38 -6.79
CA TYR A 48 6.74 -15.96 -6.46
C TYR A 48 7.54 -15.73 -5.17
N ILE A 49 8.29 -14.63 -5.12
CA ILE A 49 8.68 -13.98 -3.88
C ILE A 49 7.79 -12.77 -3.66
N TRP A 50 7.24 -12.61 -2.46
CA TRP A 50 6.52 -11.40 -2.05
C TRP A 50 7.37 -10.66 -1.02
N LEU A 51 7.76 -9.43 -1.33
CA LEU A 51 8.45 -8.56 -0.39
C LEU A 51 7.43 -7.73 0.38
N THR A 52 7.52 -7.74 1.71
CA THR A 52 6.91 -6.66 2.52
C THR A 52 7.51 -5.30 2.12
N PRO A 53 6.96 -4.15 2.55
CA PRO A 53 7.37 -2.84 2.04
C PRO A 53 8.89 -2.61 2.04
N VAL A 54 9.41 -2.18 0.90
CA VAL A 54 10.83 -1.82 0.67
C VAL A 54 11.01 -0.36 0.26
N TYR A 55 9.92 0.40 0.19
CA TYR A 55 9.94 1.81 -0.23
C TYR A 55 10.61 2.71 0.81
N GLU A 56 11.05 3.88 0.37
CA GLU A 56 11.47 4.95 1.27
C GLU A 56 10.37 5.23 2.31
N SER A 57 10.77 5.16 3.58
CA SER A 57 9.88 5.30 4.73
C SER A 57 10.68 5.75 5.95
N PRO A 58 10.12 6.59 6.83
CA PRO A 58 10.70 6.87 8.14
C PRO A 58 10.69 5.67 9.10
N MET A 59 10.06 4.57 8.71
CA MET A 59 9.98 3.31 9.46
C MET A 59 9.23 3.39 10.79
N ASN A 60 8.31 4.35 10.95
CA ASN A 60 7.48 4.44 12.17
C ASN A 60 6.56 3.24 12.32
N ASP A 61 6.12 2.66 11.21
CA ASP A 61 5.31 1.44 11.15
C ASP A 61 5.96 0.39 10.22
N ASN A 62 7.24 0.11 10.44
CA ASN A 62 7.99 -0.96 9.74
C ASN A 62 7.91 -0.91 8.20
N GLY A 63 7.81 0.29 7.62
CA GLY A 63 7.78 0.51 6.17
C GLY A 63 6.38 0.68 5.57
N TYR A 64 5.31 0.52 6.36
CA TYR A 64 3.94 0.78 5.90
C TYR A 64 3.59 2.28 5.87
N ASP A 65 4.37 3.12 6.55
CA ASP A 65 4.35 4.58 6.42
C ASP A 65 5.27 5.06 5.30
N ILE A 66 4.84 4.94 4.04
CA ILE A 66 5.66 5.27 2.85
C ILE A 66 5.79 6.79 2.65
N SER A 67 7.03 7.31 2.56
CA SER A 67 7.32 8.72 2.25
C SER A 67 7.62 8.96 0.77
N ASN A 68 8.05 7.93 0.03
CA ASN A 68 8.23 8.01 -1.41
C ASN A 68 8.02 6.63 -2.07
N TYR A 69 7.01 6.54 -2.94
CA TYR A 69 6.65 5.30 -3.61
C TYR A 69 7.59 4.86 -4.73
N LEU A 70 8.48 5.73 -5.19
CA LEU A 70 9.33 5.50 -6.36
C LEU A 70 10.80 5.25 -6.00
N GLU A 71 11.13 5.28 -4.72
CA GLU A 71 12.47 5.05 -4.20
C GLU A 71 12.46 3.87 -3.22
N ILE A 72 13.58 3.16 -3.16
CA ILE A 72 13.82 2.09 -2.19
C ILE A 72 14.42 2.69 -0.92
N ASN A 73 14.05 2.12 0.23
CA ASN A 73 14.64 2.51 1.51
C ASN A 73 16.15 2.23 1.50
N GLU A 74 16.96 3.24 1.86
CA GLU A 74 18.41 3.14 1.86
C GLU A 74 18.95 2.05 2.80
N ASP A 75 18.20 1.69 3.85
CA ASP A 75 18.55 0.58 4.74
C ASP A 75 18.54 -0.79 4.03
N PHE A 76 17.77 -0.92 2.93
CA PHE A 76 17.65 -2.16 2.17
C PHE A 76 18.50 -2.19 0.90
N GLY A 77 18.94 -1.04 0.40
CA GLY A 77 19.78 -0.93 -0.79
C GLY A 77 19.33 0.19 -1.73
N THR A 78 19.68 0.04 -3.01
CA THR A 78 19.42 1.05 -4.04
C THR A 78 18.40 0.57 -5.08
N MET A 79 17.93 1.49 -5.93
CA MET A 79 17.14 1.13 -7.12
C MET A 79 17.89 0.17 -8.05
N ASP A 80 19.22 0.31 -8.19
CA ASP A 80 20.05 -0.61 -8.99
C ASP A 80 20.08 -2.02 -8.40
N ASP A 81 20.14 -2.14 -7.06
CA ASP A 81 20.06 -3.44 -6.39
C ASP A 81 18.68 -4.08 -6.61
N PHE A 82 17.62 -3.27 -6.61
CA PHE A 82 16.26 -3.76 -6.87
C PHE A 82 16.08 -4.19 -8.34
N GLU A 83 16.59 -3.43 -9.31
CA GLU A 83 16.62 -3.85 -10.72
C GLU A 83 17.36 -5.20 -10.88
N LYS A 84 18.50 -5.34 -10.21
CA LYS A 84 19.28 -6.58 -10.19
C LYS A 84 18.48 -7.73 -9.55
N LEU A 85 17.73 -7.48 -8.48
CA LEU A 85 16.86 -8.49 -7.88
C LEU A 85 15.81 -9.01 -8.87
N ILE A 86 15.07 -8.10 -9.52
CA ILE A 86 14.06 -8.45 -10.54
C ILE A 86 14.70 -9.32 -11.63
N LYS A 87 15.83 -8.86 -12.18
CA LYS A 87 16.54 -9.55 -13.26
C LYS A 87 17.01 -10.96 -12.86
N VAL A 88 17.63 -11.11 -11.69
CA VAL A 88 18.15 -12.41 -11.23
C VAL A 88 17.00 -13.35 -10.84
N ALA A 89 15.93 -12.83 -10.23
CA ALA A 89 14.73 -13.62 -9.96
C ALA A 89 14.11 -14.16 -11.26
N HIS A 90 13.91 -13.29 -12.25
CA HIS A 90 13.37 -13.69 -13.56
C HIS A 90 14.25 -14.72 -14.29
N GLN A 91 15.58 -14.60 -14.21
CA GLN A 91 16.52 -15.60 -14.76
C GLN A 91 16.38 -16.99 -14.12
N LYS A 92 15.83 -17.06 -12.92
CA LYS A 92 15.55 -18.29 -12.17
C LYS A 92 14.08 -18.71 -12.27
N ASP A 93 13.32 -18.12 -13.20
CA ASP A 93 11.87 -18.31 -13.31
C ASP A 93 11.15 -18.06 -11.96
N LEU A 94 11.58 -17.04 -11.22
CA LEU A 94 10.90 -16.54 -10.02
C LEU A 94 10.26 -15.20 -10.35
N LYS A 95 9.01 -15.03 -9.93
CA LYS A 95 8.23 -13.80 -10.06
C LYS A 95 8.39 -12.94 -8.80
N VAL A 96 8.38 -11.62 -8.95
CA VAL A 96 8.53 -10.71 -7.81
C VAL A 96 7.24 -9.93 -7.58
N MET A 97 6.72 -10.02 -6.36
CA MET A 97 5.54 -9.30 -5.90
C MET A 97 5.94 -8.28 -4.85
N LEU A 98 5.34 -7.09 -4.91
CA LEU A 98 5.50 -6.04 -3.92
C LEU A 98 4.25 -5.86 -3.06
N ASP A 99 4.46 -5.55 -1.79
CA ASP A 99 3.43 -4.88 -1.00
C ASP A 99 3.15 -3.49 -1.57
N ILE A 100 1.90 -3.05 -1.64
CA ILE A 100 1.52 -1.68 -1.99
C ILE A 100 0.53 -1.17 -0.96
N VAL A 101 0.92 -0.07 -0.30
CA VAL A 101 0.12 0.60 0.74
C VAL A 101 -0.42 1.90 0.18
N ILE A 102 -1.70 1.93 -0.15
CA ILE A 102 -2.34 3.08 -0.84
C ILE A 102 -3.61 3.58 -0.14
N ASN A 103 -3.86 3.11 1.08
CA ASN A 103 -4.87 3.73 1.95
C ASN A 103 -4.37 5.05 2.57
N HIS A 104 -3.07 5.11 2.88
CA HIS A 104 -2.42 6.24 3.55
C HIS A 104 -1.00 6.39 3.02
N THR A 105 -0.38 7.54 3.31
CA THR A 105 1.07 7.76 3.17
C THR A 105 1.67 8.15 4.53
N SER A 106 2.99 8.13 4.64
CA SER A 106 3.68 8.83 5.72
C SER A 106 3.29 10.32 5.72
N THR A 107 3.28 10.95 6.90
CA THR A 107 3.23 12.41 7.02
C THR A 107 4.51 13.09 6.52
N GLU A 108 5.60 12.34 6.31
CA GLU A 108 6.82 12.84 5.65
C GLU A 108 6.74 12.79 4.11
N HIS A 109 5.68 12.17 3.56
CA HIS A 109 5.44 12.16 2.12
C HIS A 109 5.25 13.58 1.58
N GLU A 110 5.81 13.87 0.40
CA GLU A 110 5.78 15.21 -0.19
C GLU A 110 4.36 15.77 -0.33
N TRP A 111 3.42 14.92 -0.77
CA TRP A 111 1.99 15.27 -0.84
C TRP A 111 1.44 15.76 0.50
N PHE A 112 1.75 15.12 1.62
CA PHE A 112 1.22 15.52 2.92
C PHE A 112 1.89 16.80 3.42
N LYS A 113 3.20 16.92 3.25
CA LYS A 113 3.94 18.15 3.58
C LYS A 113 3.39 19.35 2.81
N GLU A 114 3.10 19.19 1.52
CA GLU A 114 2.44 20.22 0.70
C GLU A 114 1.02 20.52 1.18
N ALA A 115 0.22 19.49 1.45
CA ALA A 115 -1.17 19.63 1.92
C ALA A 115 -1.29 20.41 3.25
N ARG A 116 -0.23 20.41 4.07
CA ARG A 116 -0.16 21.17 5.34
C ARG A 116 0.26 22.62 5.19
N LYS A 117 0.88 23.02 4.06
CA LYS A 117 1.37 24.39 3.87
C LYS A 117 0.24 25.44 3.84
N SER A 118 -0.92 25.08 3.29
CA SER A 118 -2.10 25.94 3.28
C SER A 118 -3.38 25.18 2.89
N LYS A 119 -4.54 25.73 3.27
CA LYS A 119 -5.86 25.19 2.87
C LYS A 119 -6.14 25.31 1.37
N ASP A 120 -5.43 26.18 0.66
CA ASP A 120 -5.56 26.40 -0.79
C ASP A 120 -4.49 25.66 -1.60
N ASN A 121 -3.64 24.83 -0.96
CA ASN A 121 -2.59 24.09 -1.65
C ASN A 121 -3.21 23.03 -2.59
N PRO A 122 -2.68 22.81 -3.81
CA PRO A 122 -3.18 21.79 -4.74
C PRO A 122 -3.24 20.36 -4.16
N TYR A 123 -2.36 20.05 -3.19
CA TYR A 123 -2.35 18.77 -2.48
C TYR A 123 -3.29 18.72 -1.28
N ARG A 124 -4.00 19.80 -0.93
CA ARG A 124 -4.88 19.83 0.26
C ARG A 124 -5.88 18.68 0.23
N ASP A 125 -6.54 18.51 -0.90
CA ASP A 125 -7.56 17.48 -1.09
C ASP A 125 -6.98 16.09 -1.39
N TYR A 126 -5.66 15.90 -1.27
CA TYR A 126 -5.07 14.54 -1.30
C TYR A 126 -5.36 13.76 -0.02
N TYR A 127 -5.71 14.45 1.07
CA TYR A 127 -5.99 13.86 2.37
C TYR A 127 -7.31 14.37 2.91
N PHE A 128 -7.83 13.72 3.95
CA PHE A 128 -9.03 14.18 4.63
C PHE A 128 -8.68 15.18 5.72
N PHE A 129 -8.78 16.48 5.43
CA PHE A 129 -8.75 17.54 6.44
C PHE A 129 -10.16 18.02 6.78
N ARG A 130 -10.42 18.32 8.05
CA ARG A 130 -11.70 18.86 8.52
C ARG A 130 -11.50 19.83 9.69
N SER A 131 -12.12 21.00 9.62
CA SER A 131 -12.25 21.91 10.76
C SER A 131 -13.31 21.39 11.74
N SER A 132 -13.15 21.70 13.03
CA SER A 132 -14.14 21.39 14.06
C SER A 132 -13.94 22.29 15.29
N GLU A 133 -15.02 22.83 15.85
CA GLU A 133 -14.99 23.73 17.01
C GLU A 133 -15.00 22.96 18.36
N ASP A 134 -15.57 21.75 18.37
CA ASP A 134 -15.86 20.97 19.59
C ASP A 134 -14.91 19.76 19.79
N GLY A 135 -13.71 19.83 19.21
CA GLY A 135 -12.72 18.74 19.23
C GLY A 135 -12.70 17.93 17.93
N PRO A 136 -12.23 16.66 17.93
CA PRO A 136 -12.14 15.84 16.73
C PRO A 136 -13.46 15.78 15.90
N PRO A 137 -13.39 15.81 14.55
CA PRO A 137 -14.58 15.81 13.67
C PRO A 137 -15.55 14.64 13.86
N THR A 138 -15.05 13.51 14.36
CA THR A 138 -15.85 12.34 14.74
C THR A 138 -15.22 11.63 15.93
N ASN A 139 -15.98 10.78 16.61
CA ASN A 139 -15.51 9.89 17.66
C ASN A 139 -14.82 8.59 17.15
N TRP A 140 -14.42 8.52 15.88
CA TRP A 140 -13.78 7.34 15.32
C TRP A 140 -12.45 7.03 16.02
N HIS A 141 -12.18 5.74 16.21
CA HIS A 141 -10.95 5.28 16.84
C HIS A 141 -9.93 4.85 15.80
N SER A 142 -8.67 5.27 15.98
CA SER A 142 -7.54 4.70 15.26
C SER A 142 -7.35 3.24 15.68
N LYS A 143 -6.93 2.39 14.73
CA LYS A 143 -6.55 1.01 15.04
C LYS A 143 -5.32 0.92 15.94
N PHE A 144 -4.53 1.98 16.03
CA PHE A 144 -3.32 2.07 16.86
C PHE A 144 -3.63 2.76 18.21
N GLY A 145 -4.91 3.02 18.49
CA GLY A 145 -5.38 3.63 19.73
C GLY A 145 -5.51 5.15 19.64
N GLY A 146 -6.39 5.71 20.48
CA GLY A 146 -6.75 7.12 20.42
C GLY A 146 -7.77 7.43 19.33
N ASN A 147 -8.03 8.73 19.12
CA ASN A 147 -8.95 9.20 18.08
C ASN A 147 -8.27 9.09 16.69
N ALA A 148 -9.05 8.81 15.65
CA ALA A 148 -8.57 8.72 14.26
C ALA A 148 -8.29 10.09 13.62
N TRP A 149 -8.50 11.18 14.34
CA TRP A 149 -8.26 12.54 13.88
C TRP A 149 -7.15 13.19 14.70
N LYS A 150 -6.10 13.62 14.00
CA LYS A 150 -4.99 14.36 14.60
C LYS A 150 -5.10 15.83 14.23
N TYR A 151 -5.12 16.68 15.26
CA TYR A 151 -5.10 18.13 15.08
C TYR A 151 -3.78 18.58 14.46
N ASP A 152 -3.88 19.39 13.41
CA ASP A 152 -2.80 20.08 12.71
C ASP A 152 -2.88 21.58 13.02
N SER A 153 -1.95 22.05 13.86
CA SER A 153 -1.90 23.46 14.27
C SER A 153 -1.49 24.42 13.15
N GLU A 154 -0.93 23.93 12.05
CA GLU A 154 -0.53 24.78 10.92
C GLU A 154 -1.76 25.26 10.12
N THR A 155 -2.79 24.41 10.02
CA THR A 155 -4.01 24.74 9.27
C THR A 155 -5.26 24.89 10.14
N ASP A 156 -5.17 24.67 11.46
CA ASP A 156 -6.32 24.72 12.39
C ASP A 156 -7.43 23.76 11.95
N GLU A 157 -7.03 22.54 11.58
CA GLU A 157 -7.91 21.45 11.16
C GLU A 157 -7.38 20.12 11.69
N TYR A 158 -8.18 19.07 11.57
CA TYR A 158 -7.77 17.71 11.85
C TYR A 158 -7.56 16.95 10.54
N TYR A 159 -6.55 16.09 10.48
CA TYR A 159 -6.42 15.10 9.42
C TYR A 159 -6.79 13.70 9.91
N LEU A 160 -7.38 12.91 9.01
CA LEU A 160 -7.71 11.51 9.29
C LEU A 160 -6.46 10.63 9.23
N HIS A 161 -6.30 9.78 10.24
CA HIS A 161 -5.35 8.67 10.28
C HIS A 161 -6.04 7.45 10.92
N LEU A 162 -6.35 6.44 10.11
CA LEU A 162 -6.99 5.22 10.59
C LEU A 162 -6.01 4.29 11.34
N PHE A 163 -4.71 4.56 11.21
CA PHE A 163 -3.60 3.82 11.79
C PHE A 163 -2.71 4.78 12.62
N ASP A 164 -1.39 4.68 12.54
CA ASP A 164 -0.48 5.55 13.28
C ASP A 164 -0.71 7.03 12.94
N VAL A 165 -0.36 7.93 13.87
CA VAL A 165 -0.44 9.38 13.63
C VAL A 165 0.43 9.84 12.46
N SER A 166 1.48 9.10 12.13
CA SER A 166 2.32 9.36 10.96
C SER A 166 1.77 8.77 9.66
N GLN A 167 0.59 8.14 9.66
CA GLN A 167 -0.05 7.54 8.47
C GLN A 167 -1.34 8.28 8.10
N ALA A 168 -1.20 9.34 7.29
CA ALA A 168 -2.33 10.17 6.87
C ALA A 168 -3.12 9.50 5.73
N ASP A 169 -4.43 9.33 5.93
CA ASP A 169 -5.31 8.65 4.97
C ASP A 169 -5.52 9.47 3.69
N LEU A 170 -5.28 8.81 2.55
CA LEU A 170 -5.47 9.38 1.22
C LEU A 170 -6.96 9.49 0.88
N ASN A 171 -7.32 10.62 0.26
CA ASN A 171 -8.67 10.90 -0.19
C ASN A 171 -8.94 10.30 -1.57
N TRP A 172 -9.39 9.04 -1.59
CA TRP A 172 -9.73 8.33 -2.83
C TRP A 172 -10.92 8.91 -3.60
N ASP A 173 -11.76 9.75 -2.98
CA ASP A 173 -12.83 10.44 -3.72
C ASP A 173 -12.24 11.45 -4.71
N ASN A 174 -11.05 11.99 -4.44
CA ASN A 174 -10.33 12.88 -5.33
C ASN A 174 -9.76 12.10 -6.54
N PRO A 175 -10.20 12.39 -7.78
CA PRO A 175 -9.69 11.71 -8.96
C PRO A 175 -8.18 11.91 -9.17
N GLU A 176 -7.61 13.05 -8.78
CA GLU A 176 -6.16 13.30 -8.92
C GLU A 176 -5.32 12.37 -8.04
N VAL A 177 -5.80 12.06 -6.82
CA VAL A 177 -5.18 11.06 -5.95
C VAL A 177 -5.17 9.71 -6.66
N ARG A 178 -6.34 9.27 -7.15
CA ARG A 178 -6.45 7.98 -7.84
C ARG A 178 -5.53 7.91 -9.07
N GLN A 179 -5.48 8.96 -9.89
CA GLN A 179 -4.57 9.02 -11.03
C GLN A 179 -3.09 8.96 -10.63
N SER A 180 -2.70 9.62 -9.53
CA SER A 180 -1.34 9.52 -8.97
C SER A 180 -1.01 8.11 -8.51
N LEU A 181 -1.95 7.43 -7.84
CA LEU A 181 -1.78 6.04 -7.41
C LEU A 181 -1.68 5.07 -8.59
N TYR A 182 -2.44 5.28 -9.66
CA TYR A 182 -2.36 4.46 -10.88
C TYR A 182 -1.00 4.61 -11.57
N ARG A 183 -0.45 5.83 -11.60
CA ARG A 183 0.91 6.07 -12.11
C ARG A 183 1.96 5.33 -11.29
N ILE A 184 1.83 5.30 -9.96
CA ILE A 184 2.74 4.54 -9.08
C ILE A 184 2.67 3.04 -9.37
N VAL A 185 1.46 2.47 -9.43
CA VAL A 185 1.29 1.04 -9.72
C VAL A 185 1.85 0.70 -11.10
N ASN A 186 1.52 1.50 -12.13
CA ASN A 186 2.03 1.29 -13.48
C ASN A 186 3.54 1.45 -13.58
N HIS A 187 4.15 2.37 -12.82
CA HIS A 187 5.61 2.49 -12.75
C HIS A 187 6.25 1.16 -12.33
N TRP A 188 5.74 0.51 -11.27
CA TRP A 188 6.28 -0.77 -10.80
C TRP A 188 5.98 -1.92 -11.77
N ILE A 189 4.84 -1.90 -12.47
CA ILE A 189 4.56 -2.84 -13.56
C ILE A 189 5.61 -2.69 -14.66
N ASP A 190 5.84 -1.46 -15.13
CA ASP A 190 6.83 -1.14 -16.17
C ASP A 190 8.26 -1.46 -15.73
N PHE A 191 8.55 -1.34 -14.43
CA PHE A 191 9.82 -1.73 -13.81
C PHE A 191 10.06 -3.25 -13.86
N GLY A 192 9.01 -4.06 -13.99
CA GLY A 192 9.09 -5.52 -14.11
C GLY A 192 8.58 -6.29 -12.90
N VAL A 193 7.82 -5.66 -11.99
CA VAL A 193 7.10 -6.35 -10.91
C VAL A 193 5.98 -7.20 -11.51
N ASP A 194 5.76 -8.38 -10.95
CA ASP A 194 4.86 -9.42 -11.49
C ASP A 194 3.55 -9.59 -10.70
N GLY A 195 3.41 -8.91 -9.57
CA GLY A 195 2.22 -8.95 -8.76
C GLY A 195 2.24 -7.94 -7.62
N PHE A 196 1.08 -7.76 -7.00
CA PHE A 196 0.94 -6.85 -5.86
C PHE A 196 0.15 -7.50 -4.74
N ARG A 197 0.58 -7.25 -3.51
CA ARG A 197 -0.25 -7.41 -2.32
C ARG A 197 -0.68 -6.02 -1.87
N PHE A 198 -1.98 -5.72 -1.91
CA PHE A 198 -2.53 -4.43 -1.50
C PHE A 198 -2.89 -4.45 -0.01
N ASP A 199 -2.23 -3.60 0.77
CA ASP A 199 -2.45 -3.45 2.21
C ASP A 199 -3.77 -2.76 2.52
N VAL A 200 -4.53 -3.32 3.47
CA VAL A 200 -5.78 -2.79 4.05
C VAL A 200 -6.72 -2.13 3.02
N ILE A 201 -6.77 -2.72 1.82
CA ILE A 201 -7.32 -2.06 0.63
C ILE A 201 -8.82 -1.83 0.73
N ASN A 202 -9.49 -2.55 1.62
CA ASN A 202 -10.91 -2.37 1.86
C ASN A 202 -11.29 -1.13 2.67
N LEU A 203 -10.33 -0.29 3.04
CA LEU A 203 -10.55 0.93 3.83
C LEU A 203 -10.48 2.22 3.02
N ILE A 204 -10.19 2.14 1.72
CA ILE A 204 -9.93 3.29 0.86
C ILE A 204 -11.16 4.18 0.63
N SER A 205 -12.37 3.63 0.74
CA SER A 205 -13.62 4.38 0.58
C SER A 205 -14.18 4.77 1.95
N LYS A 206 -14.22 6.07 2.23
CA LYS A 206 -14.84 6.63 3.44
C LYS A 206 -16.27 7.04 3.11
N GLY A 207 -17.21 6.70 3.99
CA GLY A 207 -18.62 7.06 3.91
C GLY A 207 -18.91 8.39 4.60
N GLU A 208 -20.06 8.47 5.26
CA GLU A 208 -20.44 9.66 6.01
C GLU A 208 -19.53 9.88 7.23
N PHE A 209 -19.01 11.09 7.38
CA PHE A 209 -18.22 11.51 8.53
C PHE A 209 -19.14 11.96 9.66
N LYS A 210 -19.55 11.01 10.50
CA LYS A 210 -20.37 11.23 11.68
C LYS A 210 -19.96 10.32 12.82
N ASP A 211 -20.37 10.68 14.03
CA ASP A 211 -20.14 9.86 15.21
C ASP A 211 -20.79 8.47 15.07
N SER A 212 -20.11 7.50 15.67
CA SER A 212 -20.49 6.10 15.73
C SER A 212 -20.90 5.75 17.17
N ASP A 213 -21.93 4.92 17.32
CA ASP A 213 -22.23 4.27 18.61
C ASP A 213 -21.22 3.16 18.97
N LYS A 214 -20.23 2.91 18.09
CA LYS A 214 -19.18 1.90 18.20
C LYS A 214 -17.80 2.55 18.13
N ILE A 215 -17.03 2.26 17.08
CA ILE A 215 -15.64 2.71 16.89
C ILE A 215 -15.41 3.39 15.53
N GLY A 216 -16.46 3.61 14.74
CA GLY A 216 -16.41 4.28 13.44
C GLY A 216 -16.14 3.38 12.23
N LYS A 217 -15.71 2.12 12.43
CA LYS A 217 -15.25 1.27 11.32
C LYS A 217 -16.31 0.95 10.27
N GLU A 218 -17.59 0.96 10.65
CA GLU A 218 -18.72 0.76 9.74
C GLU A 218 -18.82 1.85 8.66
N PHE A 219 -18.16 3.00 8.85
CA PHE A 219 -18.17 4.10 7.88
C PHE A 219 -17.04 4.03 6.87
N TYR A 220 -16.03 3.18 7.05
CA TYR A 220 -14.88 3.10 6.14
C TYR A 220 -14.48 1.68 5.74
N THR A 221 -14.93 0.66 6.47
CA THR A 221 -14.64 -0.75 6.13
C THR A 221 -15.61 -1.23 5.07
N ASP A 222 -15.07 -1.72 3.95
CA ASP A 222 -15.86 -2.11 2.77
C ASP A 222 -16.79 -0.95 2.33
N GLY A 223 -16.25 0.28 2.33
CA GLY A 223 -17.00 1.52 2.15
C GLY A 223 -17.74 1.64 0.81
N PRO A 224 -18.61 2.65 0.66
CA PRO A 224 -19.64 2.71 -0.37
C PRO A 224 -19.12 2.62 -1.82
N ARG A 225 -17.88 3.06 -2.06
CA ARG A 225 -17.24 3.11 -3.39
C ARG A 225 -16.02 2.19 -3.49
N VAL A 226 -15.78 1.31 -2.51
CA VAL A 226 -14.58 0.47 -2.48
C VAL A 226 -14.45 -0.40 -3.73
N HIS A 227 -15.54 -1.05 -4.16
CA HIS A 227 -15.54 -1.90 -5.34
C HIS A 227 -15.44 -1.07 -6.63
N GLU A 228 -16.07 0.11 -6.69
CA GLU A 228 -15.92 1.05 -7.81
C GLU A 228 -14.44 1.42 -8.00
N PHE A 229 -13.76 1.82 -6.92
CA PHE A 229 -12.35 2.19 -6.94
C PHE A 229 -11.42 1.03 -7.30
N LEU A 230 -11.70 -0.17 -6.79
CA LEU A 230 -10.91 -1.36 -7.15
C LEU A 230 -11.09 -1.77 -8.61
N HIS A 231 -12.31 -1.67 -9.15
CA HIS A 231 -12.54 -1.90 -10.57
C HIS A 231 -11.88 -0.81 -11.44
N GLU A 232 -11.86 0.45 -10.99
CA GLU A 232 -11.12 1.52 -11.65
C GLU A 232 -9.60 1.25 -11.63
N LEU A 233 -9.05 0.92 -10.45
CA LEU A 233 -7.64 0.55 -10.28
C LEU A 233 -7.26 -0.60 -11.21
N ASN A 234 -8.05 -1.68 -11.24
CA ASN A 234 -7.82 -2.80 -12.14
C ASN A 234 -7.80 -2.34 -13.62
N ARG A 235 -8.84 -1.64 -14.10
CA ARG A 235 -8.91 -1.19 -15.50
C ARG A 235 -7.77 -0.26 -15.90
N GLN A 236 -7.29 0.58 -14.98
CA GLN A 236 -6.26 1.58 -15.24
C GLN A 236 -4.82 1.04 -15.09
N THR A 237 -4.66 -0.18 -14.56
CA THR A 237 -3.33 -0.76 -14.27
C THR A 237 -3.21 -2.21 -14.76
N PHE A 238 -3.30 -3.19 -13.86
CA PHE A 238 -3.05 -4.62 -14.09
C PHE A 238 -4.21 -5.38 -14.75
N GLY A 239 -5.32 -4.72 -15.13
CA GLY A 239 -6.52 -5.40 -15.66
C GLY A 239 -6.35 -6.08 -17.01
N ASN A 240 -5.31 -5.72 -17.76
CA ASN A 240 -4.96 -6.32 -19.05
C ASN A 240 -3.73 -7.23 -18.97
N THR A 241 -3.29 -7.60 -17.76
CA THR A 241 -2.11 -8.45 -17.53
C THR A 241 -2.51 -9.73 -16.78
N ASP A 242 -1.64 -10.74 -16.83
CA ASP A 242 -1.81 -11.98 -16.06
C ASP A 242 -1.24 -11.86 -14.62
N MET A 243 -1.11 -10.62 -14.11
CA MET A 243 -0.52 -10.38 -12.80
C MET A 243 -1.40 -10.92 -11.68
N MET A 244 -0.74 -11.48 -10.66
CA MET A 244 -1.41 -11.88 -9.42
C MET A 244 -1.59 -10.64 -8.54
N THR A 245 -2.82 -10.39 -8.08
CA THR A 245 -3.10 -9.40 -7.04
C THR A 245 -3.75 -10.06 -5.82
N ILE A 246 -3.27 -9.69 -4.64
CA ILE A 246 -3.76 -10.19 -3.35
C ILE A 246 -4.20 -8.97 -2.53
N GLY A 247 -5.43 -8.96 -2.02
CA GLY A 247 -5.88 -7.90 -1.11
C GLY A 247 -5.81 -8.39 0.33
N GLU A 248 -5.06 -7.69 1.18
CA GLU A 248 -5.27 -7.81 2.63
C GLU A 248 -6.41 -6.89 3.05
N MET A 249 -7.32 -7.44 3.85
CA MET A 249 -8.50 -6.75 4.36
C MET A 249 -8.37 -6.60 5.87
N SER A 250 -8.62 -5.40 6.41
CA SER A 250 -8.56 -5.19 7.87
C SER A 250 -9.59 -6.04 8.61
N SER A 251 -10.83 -6.03 8.13
CA SER A 251 -11.87 -6.99 8.48
C SER A 251 -12.90 -7.00 7.36
N THR A 252 -13.47 -8.14 7.00
CA THR A 252 -14.48 -8.24 5.94
C THR A 252 -15.33 -9.50 6.13
N THR A 253 -16.35 -9.70 5.28
CA THR A 253 -17.22 -10.88 5.27
C THR A 253 -16.89 -11.79 4.07
N ILE A 254 -17.31 -13.06 4.14
CA ILE A 254 -17.19 -13.98 2.99
C ILE A 254 -17.89 -13.41 1.75
N GLU A 255 -19.06 -12.78 1.93
CA GLU A 255 -19.83 -12.19 0.83
C GLU A 255 -19.05 -11.05 0.15
N ASN A 256 -18.35 -10.21 0.91
CA ASN A 256 -17.48 -9.18 0.35
C ASN A 256 -16.22 -9.78 -0.28
N CYS A 257 -15.61 -10.81 0.31
CA CYS A 257 -14.50 -11.54 -0.33
C CYS A 257 -14.87 -12.10 -1.71
N ILE A 258 -16.09 -12.59 -1.89
CA ILE A 258 -16.58 -13.04 -3.20
C ILE A 258 -16.58 -11.87 -4.19
N LYS A 259 -17.12 -10.70 -3.79
CA LYS A 259 -17.13 -9.50 -4.66
C LYS A 259 -15.71 -9.04 -5.03
N TYR A 260 -14.77 -9.09 -4.09
CA TYR A 260 -13.37 -8.70 -4.34
C TYR A 260 -12.64 -9.64 -5.31
N THR A 261 -13.00 -10.91 -5.36
CA THR A 261 -12.24 -11.95 -6.10
C THR A 261 -12.97 -12.48 -7.35
N GLN A 262 -14.20 -12.02 -7.60
CA GLN A 262 -15.00 -12.49 -8.72
C GLN A 262 -14.47 -11.97 -10.06
N GLN A 263 -13.92 -12.88 -10.88
CA GLN A 263 -13.34 -12.57 -12.20
C GLN A 263 -14.31 -11.94 -13.23
N ASN A 264 -15.63 -12.10 -13.02
CA ASN A 264 -16.66 -11.67 -13.97
C ASN A 264 -17.68 -10.70 -13.35
N ALA A 265 -17.30 -9.96 -12.32
CA ALA A 265 -18.15 -8.88 -11.80
C ALA A 265 -18.28 -7.81 -12.90
N LYS A 266 -19.41 -7.83 -13.63
CA LYS A 266 -19.79 -6.72 -14.50
C LYS A 266 -20.17 -5.56 -13.59
N ASN A 267 -19.62 -4.37 -13.90
CA ASN A 267 -19.93 -3.09 -13.28
C ASN A 267 -21.39 -2.97 -12.83
#